data_AF-A0A9W6NGE4-F1
#
_entry.id   AF-A0A9W6NGE4-F1
#
_cell.length_a   1.000
_cell.length_b   1.000
_cell.length_c   1.000
_cell.angle_alpha   90.00
_cell.angle_beta   90.00
_cell.angle_gamma   90.00
#
_symmetry.space_group_name_H-M   'P 1'
#
loop_
_entity.id
_entity.type
_entity.pdbx_description
1 polymer ?
#
loop_
_entity_poly.entity_id
_entity_poly.type
_entity_poly.pdbx_seq_one_letter_code
_entity_poly.pdbx_strand_id
1 'polypeptide(L)'
;MDMRSEIMTAPLSDGQLVLLANAALPMAVRGHAATDWNALAWTGQCQGLHSWRLARIDDEEIDRLATFYRRLACTGAEQARRHQQRIVQLLRARHQQDLALIRALALPGQVIVVAANGSHNDFYQVADEQALGALIWQHRLYAASLAPQQVTGPASSNYQRLLAAQRSQGHDSLLLLFTARPVVLQLDGSGVRLHGASAGYLAAAVDMLPPGTHWQVQADVKKTCRAA
;
A
#
# COMPACT_ATOMS: atom_id res chain seq x y z
N MET A 1 -20.82 -12.51 11.23
CA MET A 1 -20.44 -11.23 10.58
C MET A 1 -20.71 -11.36 9.09
N ASP A 2 -21.41 -10.42 8.47
CA ASP A 2 -21.75 -10.48 7.03
C ASP A 2 -20.52 -10.08 6.20
N MET A 3 -20.08 -10.97 5.31
CA MET A 3 -18.92 -10.75 4.45
C MET A 3 -19.14 -9.56 3.50
N ARG A 4 -20.39 -9.26 3.13
CA ARG A 4 -20.71 -8.09 2.30
C ARG A 4 -20.36 -6.79 3.02
N SER A 5 -20.66 -6.67 4.31
CA SER A 5 -20.32 -5.48 5.10
C SER A 5 -18.82 -5.26 5.30
N GLU A 6 -18.02 -6.32 5.20
CA GLU A 6 -16.56 -6.19 5.34
C GLU A 6 -15.87 -5.80 4.04
N ILE A 7 -16.44 -6.22 2.89
CA ILE A 7 -15.94 -5.86 1.57
C ILE A 7 -16.44 -4.47 1.15
N MET A 8 -17.64 -4.10 1.61
CA MET A 8 -18.23 -2.78 1.40
C MET A 8 -17.88 -1.87 2.57
N THR A 9 -16.64 -1.39 2.60
CA THR A 9 -16.24 -0.34 3.53
C THR A 9 -16.75 1.02 3.07
N ALA A 10 -17.24 1.82 4.02
CA ALA A 10 -17.62 3.21 3.76
C ALA A 10 -16.38 4.00 3.27
N PRO A 11 -16.56 4.88 2.28
CA PRO A 11 -15.47 5.71 1.79
C PRO A 11 -15.00 6.68 2.88
N LEU A 12 -13.72 7.02 2.85
CA LEU A 12 -13.17 8.02 3.77
C LEU A 12 -13.74 9.40 3.44
N SER A 13 -14.08 10.16 4.48
CA SER A 13 -14.46 11.56 4.35
C SER A 13 -13.25 12.45 4.09
N ASP A 14 -13.45 13.63 3.52
CA ASP A 14 -12.37 14.59 3.28
C ASP A 14 -11.73 15.13 4.58
N GLY A 15 -12.44 15.03 5.71
CA GLY A 15 -11.86 15.32 7.03
C GLY A 15 -10.94 14.23 7.54
N GLN A 16 -11.11 12.99 7.07
CA GLN A 16 -10.26 11.84 7.43
C GLN A 16 -9.05 11.69 6.49
N LEU A 17 -9.18 12.18 5.25
CA LEU A 17 -8.14 12.16 4.24
C LEU A 17 -7.99 13.57 3.64
N VAL A 18 -7.02 14.32 4.14
CA VAL A 18 -6.84 15.74 3.80
C VAL A 18 -5.73 15.88 2.77
N LEU A 19 -6.03 16.50 1.62
CA LEU A 19 -5.01 16.86 0.63
C LEU A 19 -4.07 17.95 1.17
N LEU A 20 -2.77 17.70 1.15
CA LEU A 20 -1.73 18.61 1.56
C LEU A 20 -1.14 19.36 0.36
N ALA A 21 -0.93 20.66 0.53
CA ALA A 21 -0.07 21.42 -0.37
C ALA A 21 1.40 21.05 -0.11
N ASN A 22 2.24 21.09 -1.15
CA ASN A 22 3.69 20.77 -1.01
C ASN A 22 4.39 21.61 0.07
N ALA A 23 4.01 22.88 0.23
CA ALA A 23 4.55 23.77 1.25
C ALA A 23 4.19 23.34 2.69
N ALA A 24 3.14 22.54 2.87
CA ALA A 24 2.70 22.02 4.17
C ALA A 24 3.38 20.68 4.51
N LEU A 25 4.16 20.08 3.59
CA LEU A 25 4.84 18.82 3.87
C LEU A 25 5.94 18.98 4.93
N PRO A 26 6.03 18.06 5.91
CA PRO A 26 7.12 18.03 6.88
C PRO A 26 8.50 17.88 6.21
N MET A 27 9.54 18.43 6.84
CA MET A 27 10.90 18.38 6.28
C MET A 27 11.40 16.96 5.99
N ALA A 28 11.11 15.99 6.87
CA ALA A 28 11.48 14.59 6.67
C ALA A 28 10.90 14.00 5.37
N VAL A 29 9.71 14.46 4.99
CA VAL A 29 9.03 14.05 3.75
C VAL A 29 9.55 14.82 2.54
N ARG A 30 9.90 16.11 2.69
CA ARG A 30 10.49 16.90 1.61
C ARG A 30 11.81 16.32 1.09
N GLY A 31 12.55 15.60 1.92
CA GLY A 31 13.74 14.86 1.48
C GLY A 31 13.46 13.84 0.36
N HIS A 32 12.20 13.41 0.22
CA HIS A 32 11.75 12.53 -0.84
C HIS A 32 11.12 13.26 -2.03
N ALA A 33 11.16 14.59 -2.11
CA ALA A 33 10.50 15.36 -3.17
C ALA A 33 11.01 15.04 -4.59
N ALA A 34 12.29 14.65 -4.71
CA ALA A 34 12.90 14.25 -5.98
C ALA A 34 12.68 12.76 -6.33
N THR A 35 11.97 12.00 -5.47
CA THR A 35 11.71 10.57 -5.69
C THR A 35 10.77 10.42 -6.88
N ASP A 36 11.13 9.54 -7.82
CA ASP A 36 10.19 9.08 -8.83
C ASP A 36 9.20 8.08 -8.20
N TRP A 37 8.11 8.64 -7.66
CA TRP A 37 7.08 7.87 -6.99
C TRP A 37 6.35 6.90 -7.93
N ASN A 38 6.28 7.20 -9.23
CA ASN A 38 5.74 6.26 -10.20
C ASN A 38 6.70 5.08 -10.35
N ALA A 39 7.99 5.32 -10.59
CA ALA A 39 8.98 4.25 -10.67
C ALA A 39 8.98 3.36 -9.43
N LEU A 40 8.90 3.97 -8.23
CA LEU A 40 8.81 3.25 -6.97
C LEU A 40 7.54 2.41 -6.87
N ALA A 41 6.37 2.99 -7.19
CA ALA A 41 5.09 2.29 -7.15
C ALA A 41 5.04 1.08 -8.09
N TRP A 42 5.64 1.20 -9.28
CA TRP A 42 5.64 0.18 -10.33
C TRP A 42 6.68 -0.92 -10.13
N THR A 43 7.91 -0.55 -9.79
CA THR A 43 9.05 -1.47 -9.81
C THR A 43 9.51 -1.89 -8.42
N GLY A 44 9.08 -1.17 -7.37
CA GLY A 44 9.64 -1.29 -6.03
C GLY A 44 11.07 -0.75 -5.91
N GLN A 45 11.55 -0.07 -6.96
CA GLN A 45 12.89 0.48 -7.05
C GLN A 45 12.81 1.93 -7.50
N CYS A 46 13.67 2.76 -6.92
CA CYS A 46 13.86 4.14 -7.34
C CYS A 46 15.33 4.46 -7.14
N GLN A 47 15.95 5.12 -8.13
CA GLN A 47 17.32 5.55 -8.01
C GLN A 47 17.48 6.46 -6.78
N GLY A 48 18.52 6.22 -5.99
CA GLY A 48 18.79 6.96 -4.76
C GLY A 48 18.06 6.44 -3.52
N LEU A 49 17.22 5.40 -3.64
CA LEU A 49 16.63 4.71 -2.50
C LEU A 49 17.18 3.27 -2.38
N HIS A 50 17.47 2.88 -1.15
CA HIS A 50 17.66 1.49 -0.77
C HIS A 50 16.29 0.88 -0.44
N SER A 51 16.07 -0.39 -0.82
CA SER A 51 14.80 -1.09 -0.63
C SER A 51 15.01 -2.43 0.06
N TRP A 52 14.32 -2.67 1.17
CA TRP A 52 14.24 -3.99 1.82
C TRP A 52 12.81 -4.52 1.72
N ARG A 53 12.66 -5.81 1.45
CA ARG A 53 11.35 -6.49 1.36
C ARG A 53 11.12 -7.31 2.61
N LEU A 54 9.94 -7.20 3.19
CA LEU A 54 9.52 -8.10 4.26
C LEU A 54 9.16 -9.46 3.64
N ALA A 55 9.85 -10.52 4.07
CA ALA A 55 9.49 -11.88 3.69
C ALA A 55 8.28 -12.33 4.50
N ARG A 56 7.23 -12.78 3.82
CA ARG A 56 6.02 -13.34 4.46
C ARG A 56 5.68 -14.69 3.89
N ILE A 57 5.14 -15.55 4.74
CA ILE A 57 4.78 -16.93 4.40
C ILE A 57 3.50 -16.96 3.54
N ASP A 58 2.62 -15.97 3.69
CA ASP A 58 1.29 -15.91 3.07
C ASP A 58 1.26 -15.23 1.69
N ASP A 59 2.34 -14.58 1.26
CA ASP A 59 2.41 -13.84 -0.02
C ASP A 59 1.97 -14.74 -1.20
N GLU A 60 2.53 -15.95 -1.30
CA GLU A 60 2.21 -16.87 -2.39
C GLU A 60 0.78 -17.43 -2.30
N GLU A 61 0.27 -17.68 -1.08
CA GLU A 61 -1.08 -18.23 -0.90
C GLU A 61 -2.15 -17.22 -1.34
N ILE A 62 -1.99 -15.96 -0.94
CA ILE A 62 -2.91 -14.88 -1.31
C ILE A 62 -2.91 -14.67 -2.83
N ASP A 63 -1.74 -14.58 -3.46
CA ASP A 63 -1.62 -14.36 -4.90
C ASP A 63 -2.23 -15.51 -5.73
N ARG A 64 -1.98 -16.76 -5.30
CA ARG A 64 -2.60 -17.94 -5.92
C ARG A 64 -4.12 -17.88 -5.78
N LEU A 65 -4.63 -17.67 -4.56
CA LEU A 65 -6.08 -17.63 -4.30
C LEU A 65 -6.78 -16.50 -5.04
N ALA A 66 -6.19 -15.30 -5.09
CA ALA A 66 -6.74 -14.17 -5.83
C ALA A 66 -6.78 -14.45 -7.35
N THR A 67 -5.75 -15.09 -7.89
CA THR A 67 -5.72 -15.50 -9.29
C THR A 67 -6.77 -16.56 -9.60
N PHE A 68 -6.94 -17.56 -8.74
CA PHE A 68 -8.02 -18.55 -8.88
C PHE A 68 -9.40 -17.90 -8.78
N TYR A 69 -9.59 -17.00 -7.81
CA TYR A 69 -10.85 -16.27 -7.64
C TYR A 69 -11.23 -15.48 -8.90
N ARG A 70 -10.29 -14.74 -9.49
CA ARG A 70 -10.51 -14.02 -10.75
C ARG A 70 -10.96 -14.92 -11.90
N ARG A 71 -10.43 -16.14 -11.98
CA ARG A 71 -10.82 -17.13 -13.00
C ARG A 71 -12.20 -17.76 -12.71
N LEU A 72 -12.51 -18.00 -11.44
CA LEU A 72 -13.73 -18.68 -11.00
C LEU A 72 -14.94 -17.76 -10.86
N ALA A 73 -14.74 -16.45 -10.72
CA ALA A 73 -15.82 -15.47 -10.65
C ALA A 73 -16.77 -15.54 -11.87
N CYS A 74 -16.33 -16.14 -12.97
CA CYS A 74 -17.12 -16.35 -14.19
C CYS A 74 -17.84 -17.71 -14.26
N THR A 75 -17.57 -18.69 -13.36
CA THR A 75 -17.96 -20.10 -13.61
C THR A 75 -18.65 -20.84 -12.45
N GLY A 76 -18.77 -20.28 -11.23
CA GLY A 76 -19.55 -20.95 -10.17
C GLY A 76 -19.63 -20.21 -8.83
N ALA A 77 -20.85 -20.07 -8.28
CA ALA A 77 -21.14 -19.20 -7.14
C ALA A 77 -20.59 -19.71 -5.78
N GLU A 78 -20.61 -21.02 -5.51
CA GLU A 78 -20.21 -21.54 -4.19
C GLU A 78 -18.69 -21.60 -3.98
N GLN A 79 -17.95 -22.08 -4.99
CA GLN A 79 -16.50 -22.20 -4.89
C GLN A 79 -15.83 -20.82 -4.88
N ALA A 80 -16.34 -19.87 -5.68
CA ALA A 80 -15.92 -18.48 -5.62
C ALA A 80 -16.15 -17.87 -4.22
N ARG A 81 -17.29 -18.18 -3.57
CA ARG A 81 -17.59 -17.72 -2.20
C ARG A 81 -16.63 -18.29 -1.15
N ARG A 82 -16.27 -19.59 -1.26
CA ARG A 82 -15.29 -20.21 -0.34
C ARG A 82 -13.89 -19.59 -0.49
N HIS A 83 -13.43 -19.38 -1.73
CA HIS A 83 -12.15 -18.72 -1.97
C HIS A 83 -12.16 -17.27 -1.50
N GLN A 84 -13.24 -16.52 -1.75
CA GLN A 84 -13.42 -15.16 -1.23
C GLN A 84 -13.30 -15.12 0.29
N GLN A 85 -13.99 -16.01 1.01
CA GLN A 85 -13.92 -16.11 2.47
C GLN A 85 -12.48 -16.37 2.95
N ARG A 86 -11.77 -17.30 2.29
CA ARG A 86 -10.39 -17.62 2.64
C ARG A 86 -9.45 -16.44 2.40
N ILE A 87 -9.57 -15.75 1.26
CA ILE A 87 -8.78 -14.55 0.96
C ILE A 87 -9.02 -13.48 2.02
N VAL A 88 -10.29 -13.19 2.35
CA VAL A 88 -10.64 -12.18 3.37
C VAL A 88 -10.01 -12.53 4.73
N GLN A 89 -10.03 -13.80 5.16
CA GLN A 89 -9.39 -14.21 6.42
C GLN A 89 -7.88 -13.96 6.42
N LEU A 90 -7.18 -14.31 5.34
CA LEU A 90 -5.75 -14.07 5.20
C LEU A 90 -5.45 -12.55 5.20
N LEU A 91 -6.24 -11.78 4.45
CA LEU A 91 -6.12 -10.32 4.41
C LEU A 91 -6.34 -9.69 5.79
N ARG A 92 -7.24 -10.21 6.64
CA ARG A 92 -7.46 -9.67 8.00
C ARG A 92 -6.22 -9.84 8.88
N ALA A 93 -5.62 -11.03 8.86
CA ALA A 93 -4.38 -11.28 9.59
C ALA A 93 -3.26 -10.36 9.10
N ARG A 94 -3.13 -10.23 7.77
CA ARG A 94 -2.17 -9.34 7.13
C ARG A 94 -2.40 -7.87 7.48
N HIS A 95 -3.65 -7.44 7.51
CA HIS A 95 -4.04 -6.07 7.83
C HIS A 95 -3.62 -5.70 9.26
N GLN A 96 -3.80 -6.60 10.23
CA GLN A 96 -3.34 -6.38 11.60
C GLN A 96 -1.82 -6.28 11.70
N GLN A 97 -1.09 -7.11 10.94
CA GLN A 97 0.37 -7.04 10.88
C GLN A 97 0.85 -5.73 10.24
N ASP A 98 0.24 -5.30 9.14
CA ASP A 98 0.55 -4.03 8.47
C ASP A 98 0.34 -2.84 9.41
N LEU A 99 -0.77 -2.83 10.16
CA LEU A 99 -1.04 -1.81 11.17
C LEU A 99 0.00 -1.84 12.29
N ALA A 100 0.42 -3.02 12.75
CA ALA A 100 1.48 -3.13 13.76
C ALA A 100 2.83 -2.56 13.26
N LEU A 101 3.19 -2.82 12.01
CA LEU A 101 4.37 -2.24 11.37
C LEU A 101 4.29 -0.70 11.32
N ILE A 102 3.14 -0.17 10.91
CA ILE A 102 2.96 1.28 10.79
C ILE A 102 2.96 1.96 12.16
N ARG A 103 2.29 1.38 13.15
CA ARG A 103 2.30 1.89 14.54
C ARG A 103 3.70 1.90 15.15
N ALA A 104 4.56 0.97 14.76
CA ALA A 104 5.96 0.96 15.19
C ALA A 104 6.77 2.12 14.57
N LEU A 105 6.41 2.56 13.35
CA LEU A 105 7.12 3.60 12.61
C LEU A 105 6.56 5.01 12.84
N ALA A 106 5.28 5.14 13.19
CA ALA A 106 4.61 6.42 13.36
C ALA A 106 3.43 6.38 14.32
N LEU A 107 3.18 7.52 14.97
CA LEU A 107 1.96 7.75 15.74
C LEU A 107 0.77 8.06 14.81
N PRO A 108 -0.48 7.94 15.31
CA PRO A 108 -1.66 8.39 14.58
C PRO A 108 -1.51 9.85 14.12
N GLY A 109 -1.95 10.15 12.89
CA GLY A 109 -1.80 11.49 12.31
C GLY A 109 -0.38 11.84 11.83
N GLN A 110 0.57 10.90 11.84
CA GLN A 110 1.94 11.11 11.35
C GLN A 110 2.24 10.34 10.06
N VAL A 111 1.19 9.93 9.34
CA VAL A 111 1.30 9.18 8.09
C VAL A 111 0.73 10.01 6.95
N ILE A 112 1.56 10.18 5.92
CA ILE A 112 1.18 10.82 4.66
C ILE A 112 1.14 9.75 3.58
N VAL A 113 0.04 9.70 2.83
CA VAL A 113 -0.14 8.82 1.68
C VAL A 113 0.30 9.57 0.43
N VAL A 114 1.10 8.91 -0.42
CA VAL A 114 1.45 9.44 -1.74
C VAL A 114 0.55 8.83 -2.80
N ALA A 115 -0.14 9.67 -3.53
CA ALA A 115 -0.79 9.30 -4.77
C ALA A 115 0.05 9.82 -5.93
N ALA A 116 0.77 8.92 -6.58
CA ALA A 116 1.54 9.28 -7.75
C ALA A 116 0.62 9.24 -8.98
N ASN A 117 0.62 10.32 -9.77
CA ASN A 117 -0.34 10.55 -10.85
C ASN A 117 0.39 11.05 -12.10
N GLY A 118 1.31 10.23 -12.62
CA GLY A 118 2.09 10.56 -13.81
C GLY A 118 2.99 11.77 -13.58
N SER A 119 2.58 12.96 -14.04
CA SER A 119 3.39 14.19 -13.97
C SER A 119 3.35 14.90 -12.61
N HIS A 120 2.41 14.56 -11.75
CA HIS A 120 2.25 15.18 -10.43
C HIS A 120 2.00 14.13 -9.35
N ASN A 121 2.31 14.50 -8.10
CA ASN A 121 2.08 13.66 -6.93
C ASN A 121 1.23 14.44 -5.94
N ASP A 122 0.15 13.81 -5.49
CA ASP A 122 -0.70 14.33 -4.43
C ASP A 122 -0.31 13.66 -3.11
N PHE A 123 -0.32 14.46 -2.04
CA PHE A 123 0.03 14.01 -0.71
C PHE A 123 -1.18 14.15 0.20
N TYR A 124 -1.57 13.07 0.85
CA TYR A 124 -2.75 13.06 1.73
C TYR A 124 -2.35 12.78 3.15
N GLN A 125 -2.72 13.67 4.06
CA GLN A 125 -2.65 13.42 5.49
C GLN A 125 -3.82 12.52 5.90
N VAL A 126 -3.51 11.45 6.60
CA VAL A 126 -4.53 10.61 7.25
C VAL A 126 -4.77 11.15 8.66
N ALA A 127 -6.03 11.39 9.02
CA ALA A 127 -6.38 12.07 10.27
C ALA A 127 -6.02 11.24 11.52
N ASP A 128 -6.35 9.95 11.49
CA ASP A 128 -6.22 9.06 12.63
C ASP A 128 -5.98 7.60 12.21
N GLU A 129 -5.82 6.74 13.21
CA GLU A 129 -5.54 5.33 13.03
C GLU A 129 -6.73 4.55 12.45
N GLN A 130 -7.96 4.97 12.73
CA GLN A 130 -9.15 4.33 12.20
C GLN A 130 -9.28 4.58 10.69
N ALA A 131 -9.06 5.83 10.26
CA ALA A 131 -9.00 6.20 8.85
C ALA A 131 -7.87 5.47 8.13
N LEU A 132 -6.70 5.36 8.75
CA LEU A 132 -5.57 4.60 8.20
C LEU A 132 -5.91 3.11 8.06
N GLY A 133 -6.53 2.52 9.08
CA GLY A 133 -7.00 1.14 9.06
C GLY A 133 -7.98 0.88 7.91
N ALA A 134 -8.99 1.74 7.77
CA ALA A 134 -9.95 1.65 6.68
C ALA A 134 -9.27 1.78 5.30
N LEU A 135 -8.31 2.71 5.14
CA LEU A 135 -7.58 2.89 3.89
C LEU A 135 -6.78 1.63 3.50
N ILE A 136 -6.00 1.09 4.44
CA ILE A 136 -5.16 -0.09 4.19
C ILE A 136 -6.03 -1.31 3.89
N TRP A 137 -7.09 -1.51 4.67
CA TRP A 137 -8.02 -2.62 4.46
C TRP A 137 -8.61 -2.57 3.05
N GLN A 138 -9.06 -1.38 2.63
CA GLN A 138 -9.60 -1.20 1.31
C GLN A 138 -8.56 -1.39 0.20
N HIS A 139 -7.35 -0.88 0.39
CA HIS A 139 -6.24 -1.09 -0.53
C HIS A 139 -6.00 -2.59 -0.76
N ARG A 140 -5.99 -3.38 0.32
CA ARG A 140 -5.84 -4.84 0.26
C ARG A 140 -6.98 -5.52 -0.47
N LEU A 141 -8.22 -5.09 -0.24
CA LEU A 141 -9.37 -5.61 -0.97
C LEU A 141 -9.31 -5.29 -2.48
N TYR A 142 -8.86 -4.10 -2.86
CA TYR A 142 -8.64 -3.76 -4.28
C TYR A 142 -7.54 -4.60 -4.90
N ALA A 143 -6.39 -4.73 -4.23
CA ALA A 143 -5.27 -5.55 -4.71
C ALA A 143 -5.67 -7.03 -4.91
N ALA A 144 -6.55 -7.56 -4.06
CA ALA A 144 -7.11 -8.90 -4.19
C ALA A 144 -8.29 -9.01 -5.18
N SER A 145 -8.64 -7.90 -5.87
CA SER A 145 -9.79 -7.83 -6.79
C SER A 145 -11.15 -8.16 -6.14
N LEU A 146 -11.30 -7.91 -4.84
CA LEU A 146 -12.51 -8.20 -4.07
C LEU A 146 -13.44 -6.98 -3.95
N ALA A 147 -12.90 -5.76 -4.01
CA ALA A 147 -13.68 -4.53 -3.91
C ALA A 147 -14.30 -4.14 -5.27
N PRO A 148 -15.51 -3.54 -5.28
CA PRO A 148 -16.19 -3.14 -6.51
C PRO A 148 -15.35 -2.12 -7.31
N GLN A 149 -15.17 -2.41 -8.60
CA GLN A 149 -14.33 -1.60 -9.50
C GLN A 149 -14.98 -0.29 -9.98
N GLN A 150 -16.14 0.10 -9.45
CA GLN A 150 -16.81 1.32 -9.95
C GLN A 150 -16.24 2.58 -9.27
N VAL A 151 -15.44 3.32 -10.04
CA VAL A 151 -15.24 4.77 -9.86
C VAL A 151 -15.72 5.35 -11.18
N THR A 152 -17.03 5.55 -11.30
CA THR A 152 -17.67 6.17 -12.46
C THR A 152 -18.06 7.57 -12.08
N GLY A 153 -17.43 8.58 -12.70
CA GLY A 153 -17.73 10.00 -12.51
C GLY A 153 -16.49 10.83 -12.15
N PRO A 154 -16.59 12.17 -12.22
CA PRO A 154 -15.54 13.07 -11.76
C PRO A 154 -15.29 12.87 -10.27
N ALA A 155 -14.01 12.78 -9.87
CA ALA A 155 -13.62 12.58 -8.47
C ALA A 155 -14.00 13.81 -7.62
N SER A 156 -15.09 13.69 -6.86
CA SER A 156 -15.66 14.77 -6.05
C SER A 156 -15.08 14.85 -4.63
N SER A 157 -14.41 13.79 -4.16
CA SER A 157 -13.74 13.74 -2.85
C SER A 157 -12.25 13.40 -2.97
N ASN A 158 -11.46 13.75 -1.94
CA ASN A 158 -10.03 13.42 -1.86
C ASN A 158 -9.79 11.91 -1.97
N TYR A 159 -10.67 11.14 -1.35
CA TYR A 159 -10.63 9.69 -1.42
C TYR A 159 -10.87 9.15 -2.83
N GLN A 160 -11.83 9.71 -3.59
CA GLN A 160 -12.02 9.31 -4.99
C GLN A 160 -10.83 9.69 -5.87
N ARG A 161 -10.17 10.82 -5.59
CA ARG A 161 -8.94 11.23 -6.29
C ARG A 161 -7.80 10.26 -6.02
N LEU A 162 -7.60 9.87 -4.75
CA LEU A 162 -6.62 8.85 -4.38
C LEU A 162 -6.89 7.52 -5.10
N LEU A 163 -8.13 7.04 -5.09
CA LEU A 163 -8.51 5.80 -5.80
C LEU A 163 -8.30 5.91 -7.32
N ALA A 164 -8.61 7.05 -7.93
CA ALA A 164 -8.38 7.28 -9.34
C ALA A 164 -6.89 7.27 -9.70
N ALA A 165 -6.04 7.87 -8.87
CA ALA A 165 -4.59 7.85 -9.03
C ALA A 165 -4.02 6.43 -8.87
N GLN A 166 -4.44 5.67 -7.86
CA GLN A 166 -4.01 4.28 -7.69
C GLN A 166 -4.37 3.40 -8.91
N ARG A 167 -5.52 3.66 -9.54
CA ARG A 167 -5.95 2.94 -10.75
C ARG A 167 -5.23 3.37 -12.01
N SER A 168 -5.00 4.67 -12.20
CA SER A 168 -4.30 5.16 -13.39
C SER A 168 -2.87 4.60 -13.47
N GLN A 169 -2.31 4.24 -12.32
CA GLN A 169 -1.02 3.58 -12.23
C GLN A 169 -1.03 2.08 -12.55
N GLY A 170 -2.16 1.43 -12.80
CA GLY A 170 -2.20 0.02 -13.19
C GLY A 170 -1.54 -0.96 -12.21
N HIS A 171 -1.21 -0.51 -10.99
CA HIS A 171 -0.50 -1.28 -9.98
C HIS A 171 -1.03 -0.93 -8.58
N ASP A 172 -1.35 -1.95 -7.78
CA ASP A 172 -1.99 -1.79 -6.47
C ASP A 172 -0.96 -1.50 -5.35
N SER A 173 -0.19 -0.42 -5.49
CA SER A 173 0.78 0.04 -4.50
C SER A 173 0.21 1.20 -3.67
N LEU A 174 0.29 1.11 -2.34
CA LEU A 174 0.03 2.20 -1.40
C LEU A 174 1.35 2.63 -0.78
N LEU A 175 1.74 3.87 -1.00
CA LEU A 175 2.98 4.45 -0.52
C LEU A 175 2.70 5.32 0.71
N LEU A 176 3.34 4.98 1.82
CA LEU A 176 3.18 5.65 3.11
C LEU A 176 4.50 6.29 3.52
N LEU A 177 4.42 7.58 3.84
CA LEU A 177 5.51 8.39 4.35
C LEU A 177 5.27 8.68 5.83
N PHE A 178 6.34 8.68 6.60
CA PHE A 178 6.27 8.95 8.03
C PHE A 178 6.85 10.32 8.32
N THR A 179 6.09 11.17 9.02
CA THR A 179 6.51 12.55 9.25
C THR A 179 7.72 12.67 10.18
N ALA A 180 7.96 11.64 11.01
CA ALA A 180 9.07 11.57 11.95
C ALA A 180 10.29 10.78 11.41
N ARG A 181 10.18 10.09 10.26
CA ARG A 181 11.21 9.15 9.79
C ARG A 181 11.44 9.30 8.28
N PRO A 182 12.71 9.31 7.82
CA PRO A 182 13.05 9.42 6.39
C PRO A 182 12.95 8.06 5.68
N VAL A 183 11.83 7.37 5.84
CA VAL A 183 11.55 6.08 5.21
C VAL A 183 10.16 6.06 4.59
N VAL A 184 10.00 5.24 3.56
CA VAL A 184 8.74 5.02 2.85
C VAL A 184 8.34 3.56 3.02
N LEU A 185 7.11 3.30 3.44
CA LEU A 185 6.54 1.96 3.42
C LEU A 185 5.67 1.80 2.17
N GLN A 186 6.01 0.84 1.32
CA GLN A 186 5.19 0.44 0.18
C GLN A 186 4.42 -0.82 0.55
N LEU A 187 3.09 -0.73 0.50
CA LEU A 187 2.18 -1.87 0.58
C LEU A 187 1.73 -2.21 -0.84
N ASP A 188 2.26 -3.27 -1.42
CA ASP A 188 1.83 -3.77 -2.74
C ASP A 188 0.96 -5.02 -2.58
N GLY A 189 0.25 -5.44 -3.63
CA GLY A 189 -0.59 -6.65 -3.59
C GLY A 189 0.18 -7.91 -3.17
N SER A 190 1.46 -7.97 -3.53
CA SER A 190 2.33 -9.13 -3.32
C SER A 190 3.08 -9.13 -1.99
N GLY A 191 3.09 -8.04 -1.21
CA GLY A 191 4.18 -7.84 -0.26
C GLY A 191 4.16 -6.51 0.50
N VAL A 192 5.23 -6.30 1.27
CA VAL A 192 5.57 -5.03 1.93
C VAL A 192 7.05 -4.74 1.69
N ARG A 193 7.35 -3.50 1.34
CA ARG A 193 8.72 -3.00 1.18
C ARG A 193 8.93 -1.74 2.00
N LEU A 194 10.14 -1.58 2.50
CA LEU A 194 10.60 -0.40 3.19
C LEU A 194 11.73 0.23 2.39
N HIS A 195 11.63 1.53 2.17
CA HIS A 195 12.58 2.30 1.37
C HIS A 195 13.18 3.42 2.19
N GLY A 196 14.47 3.71 1.99
CA GLY A 196 15.17 4.78 2.68
C GLY A 196 16.32 5.32 1.85
N ALA A 197 16.69 6.58 2.07
CA ALA A 197 17.81 7.21 1.37
C ALA A 197 19.18 6.57 1.70
N SER A 198 19.25 5.78 2.77
CA SER A 198 20.44 5.02 3.15
C SER A 198 20.07 3.71 3.82
N ALA A 199 20.98 2.73 3.76
CA ALA A 199 20.86 1.49 4.52
C ALA A 199 20.80 1.74 6.05
N GLY A 200 21.43 2.81 6.54
CA GLY A 200 21.38 3.18 7.96
C GLY A 200 19.98 3.60 8.42
N TYR A 201 19.24 4.35 7.59
CA TYR A 201 17.85 4.69 7.88
C TYR A 201 16.92 3.47 7.86
N LEU A 202 17.18 2.52 6.95
CA LEU A 202 16.43 1.26 6.91
C LEU A 202 16.69 0.41 8.16
N ALA A 203 17.96 0.23 8.54
CA ALA A 203 18.32 -0.53 9.74
C ALA A 203 17.66 0.06 10.99
N ALA A 204 17.77 1.38 11.19
CA ALA A 204 17.16 2.06 12.33
C ALA A 204 15.63 1.95 12.35
N ALA A 205 14.97 1.96 11.19
CA ALA A 205 13.54 1.75 11.11
C ALA A 205 13.17 0.29 11.41
N VAL A 206 13.96 -0.68 10.93
CA VAL A 206 13.75 -2.11 11.17
C VAL A 206 13.95 -2.48 12.64
N ASP A 207 14.89 -1.85 13.34
CA ASP A 207 15.11 -2.04 14.78
C ASP A 207 13.89 -1.67 15.64
N MET A 208 12.98 -0.85 15.10
CA MET A 208 11.73 -0.46 15.78
C MET A 208 10.58 -1.43 15.54
N LEU A 209 10.69 -2.31 14.55
CA LEU A 209 9.59 -3.15 14.12
C LEU A 209 9.36 -4.33 15.08
N PRO A 210 8.16 -4.92 15.08
CA PRO A 210 7.86 -6.08 15.90
C PRO A 210 8.86 -7.24 15.68
N PRO A 211 9.25 -7.95 16.76
CA PRO A 211 10.17 -9.08 16.66
C PRO A 211 9.60 -10.19 15.77
N GLY A 212 10.48 -10.88 15.04
CA GLY A 212 10.09 -11.93 14.09
C GLY A 212 9.72 -11.42 12.70
N THR A 213 9.86 -10.12 12.42
CA THR A 213 9.77 -9.59 11.06
C THR A 213 11.10 -9.81 10.33
N HIS A 214 11.08 -10.68 9.31
CA HIS A 214 12.29 -11.03 8.55
C HIS A 214 12.40 -10.18 7.28
N TRP A 215 13.32 -9.22 7.29
CA TRP A 215 13.58 -8.34 6.15
C TRP A 215 14.71 -8.88 5.29
N GLN A 216 14.46 -8.96 3.99
CA GLN A 216 15.42 -9.35 2.98
C GLN A 216 15.88 -8.12 2.22
N VAL A 217 17.19 -7.93 2.12
CA VAL A 217 17.78 -6.89 1.27
C VAL A 217 17.44 -7.23 -0.17
N GLN A 218 16.75 -6.32 -0.87
CA GLN A 218 16.51 -6.50 -2.29
C GLN A 218 17.77 -6.01 -3.00
N ALA A 219 18.62 -6.95 -3.44
CA ALA A 219 19.75 -6.61 -4.29
C ALA A 219 19.23 -5.92 -5.55
N ASP A 220 19.93 -4.90 -6.04
CA ASP A 220 19.66 -4.29 -7.34
C ASP A 220 19.62 -5.40 -8.38
N VAL A 221 18.41 -5.74 -8.82
CA VAL A 221 18.24 -6.63 -9.96
C VAL A 221 18.74 -5.82 -11.15
N LYS A 222 20.02 -5.98 -11.49
CA LYS A 222 20.50 -5.72 -12.85
C LYS A 222 19.63 -6.60 -13.76
N LYS A 223 18.54 -6.06 -14.27
CA LYS A 223 17.83 -6.65 -15.40
C LYS A 223 18.85 -6.66 -16.53
N THR A 224 19.53 -7.78 -16.73
CA THR A 224 20.09 -8.09 -18.04
C THR A 224 18.90 -8.13 -18.99
N CYS A 225 18.69 -7.04 -19.73
CA CYS A 225 17.93 -7.08 -20.95
C CYS A 225 18.53 -8.20 -21.80
N ARG A 226 17.86 -9.35 -21.89
CA ARG A 226 18.13 -10.29 -22.97
C ARG A 226 17.58 -9.62 -24.22
N ALA A 227 18.48 -9.01 -24.99
CA ALA A 227 18.25 -8.80 -26.40
C ALA A 227 18.38 -10.17 -27.09
N ALA A 228 17.27 -10.69 -27.61
CA ALA A 228 17.18 -11.58 -28.76
C ALA A 228 15.71 -11.69 -29.17
#